data_AF-A0A8D9DMR5-F1
#
_entry.id   AF-A0A8D9DMR5-F1
#
_cell.length_a   1.000
_cell.length_b   1.000
_cell.length_c   1.000
_cell.angle_alpha   90.00
_cell.angle_beta   90.00
_cell.angle_gamma   90.00
#
_symmetry.space_group_name_H-M   'P 1'
#
loop_
_entity.id
_entity.type
_entity.pdbx_description
1 polymer ?
#
loop_
_entity_poly.entity_id
_entity_poly.type
_entity_poly.pdbx_seq_one_letter_code
_entity_poly.pdbx_strand_id
1 'polypeptide(L)'
;MNKYHVPRSFLITEGDNTLVLFEEMGGNPSLVNFQTTIVGSVCANVYEKNVIELSCDRKTISAIKFASFGNPDGNCGSFFKGTCEGSKNAVDILTKECVGKEKCSIDVTAEKFGVPDCSGAARRLAIEAIC
;
A
#
# COMPACT_ATOMS: atom_id res chain seq x y z
N MET A 1 -5.96 -25.64 -5.29
CA MET A 1 -5.30 -25.46 -3.98
C MET A 1 -6.31 -24.83 -3.03
N ASN A 2 -6.78 -25.58 -2.03
CA ASN A 2 -7.72 -25.07 -1.04
C ASN A 2 -6.90 -24.48 0.12
N LYS A 3 -7.04 -23.18 0.37
CA LYS A 3 -6.43 -22.49 1.52
C LYS A 3 -7.54 -22.11 2.49
N TYR A 4 -7.27 -22.24 3.79
CA TYR A 4 -8.14 -21.73 4.84
C TYR A 4 -7.60 -20.39 5.33
N HIS A 5 -8.42 -19.35 5.31
CA HIS A 5 -8.05 -18.03 5.81
C HIS A 5 -8.44 -17.90 7.29
N VAL A 6 -7.45 -17.70 8.16
CA VAL A 6 -7.69 -17.41 9.58
C VAL A 6 -8.11 -15.93 9.71
N PRO A 7 -9.34 -15.62 10.17
CA PRO A 7 -9.77 -14.24 10.38
C PRO A 7 -8.87 -13.51 11.38
N ARG A 8 -8.60 -12.22 11.10
CA ARG A 8 -7.80 -11.39 12.02
C ARG A 8 -8.41 -11.23 13.40
N SER A 9 -9.74 -11.32 13.51
CA SER A 9 -10.44 -11.27 14.79
C SER A 9 -10.13 -12.45 15.71
N PHE A 10 -9.52 -13.52 15.20
CA PHE A 10 -9.09 -14.66 16.01
C PHE A 10 -7.64 -14.52 16.51
N LEU A 11 -6.91 -13.51 16.02
CA LEU A 11 -5.53 -13.27 16.41
C LEU A 11 -5.47 -12.32 17.60
N ILE A 12 -4.69 -12.70 18.60
CA ILE A 12 -4.28 -11.85 19.72
C ILE A 12 -3.19 -10.91 19.21
N THR A 13 -3.35 -9.60 19.44
CA THR A 13 -2.44 -8.55 18.95
C THR A 13 -1.21 -8.36 19.82
N GLU A 14 -1.29 -8.72 21.11
CA GLU A 14 -0.20 -8.63 22.07
C GLU A 14 -0.01 -9.99 22.76
N GLY A 15 1.12 -10.65 22.48
CA GLY A 15 1.43 -12.00 22.94
C GLY A 15 1.40 -13.05 21.83
N ASP A 16 1.49 -14.33 22.23
CA ASP A 16 1.61 -15.44 21.30
C ASP A 16 0.25 -16.01 20.90
N ASN A 17 0.12 -16.36 19.61
CA ASN A 17 -1.04 -17.06 19.08
C ASN A 17 -0.73 -18.57 18.97
N THR A 18 -1.58 -19.41 19.57
CA THR A 18 -1.45 -20.87 19.50
C THR A 18 -2.49 -21.45 18.55
N LEU A 19 -2.04 -22.19 17.53
CA LEU A 19 -2.90 -22.97 16.64
C LEU A 19 -2.78 -24.46 16.98
N VAL A 20 -3.92 -25.11 17.18
CA VAL A 20 -4.00 -26.56 17.40
C VAL A 20 -4.63 -27.20 16.17
N LEU A 21 -3.94 -28.16 15.55
CA LEU A 21 -4.44 -28.91 14.40
C LEU A 21 -4.77 -30.34 14.84
N PHE A 22 -6.00 -30.77 14.57
CA PHE A 22 -6.42 -32.15 14.81
C PHE A 22 -6.44 -32.91 13.49
N GLU A 23 -5.89 -34.11 13.51
CA GLU A 23 -5.98 -35.06 12.41
C GLU A 23 -7.26 -35.89 12.57
N GLU A 24 -8.13 -35.91 11.57
CA GLU A 24 -9.42 -36.62 11.65
C GLU A 24 -9.38 -38.01 10.97
N MET A 25 -8.70 -38.16 9.83
CA MET A 25 -8.69 -39.41 9.05
C MET A 25 -7.30 -39.79 8.49
N GLY A 26 -6.34 -40.16 9.33
CA GLY A 26 -5.08 -40.78 8.87
C GLY A 26 -4.19 -39.89 7.98
N GLY A 27 -4.31 -38.56 8.12
CA GLY A 27 -3.55 -37.58 7.35
C GLY A 27 -2.16 -37.32 7.95
N ASN A 28 -1.29 -36.60 7.23
CA ASN A 28 -0.02 -36.12 7.81
C ASN A 28 -0.06 -34.59 7.98
N PRO A 29 -0.26 -34.08 9.21
CA PRO A 29 -0.33 -32.63 9.46
C PRO A 29 1.02 -31.92 9.25
N SER A 30 2.14 -32.65 9.17
CA SER A 30 3.49 -32.07 8.95
C SER A 30 3.65 -31.40 7.59
N LEU A 31 2.74 -31.68 6.64
CA LEU A 31 2.75 -31.08 5.30
C LEU A 31 1.97 -29.75 5.23
N VAL A 32 1.33 -29.33 6.32
CA VAL A 32 0.61 -28.05 6.37
C VAL A 32 1.63 -26.92 6.45
N ASN A 33 1.53 -25.99 5.51
CA ASN A 33 2.37 -24.79 5.46
C ASN A 33 1.55 -23.54 5.78
N PHE A 34 2.19 -22.62 6.50
CA PHE A 34 1.61 -21.35 6.87
C PHE A 34 2.09 -20.24 5.94
N GLN A 35 1.15 -19.39 5.54
CA GLN A 35 1.46 -18.18 4.80
C GLN A 35 0.74 -17.03 5.49
N THR A 36 1.50 -16.13 6.10
CA THR A 36 0.94 -14.90 6.65
C THR A 36 0.50 -13.99 5.50
N THR A 37 -0.78 -13.63 5.48
CA THR A 37 -1.27 -12.62 4.53
C THR A 37 -1.30 -11.27 5.23
N ILE A 38 -0.27 -10.48 5.03
CA ILE A 38 -0.33 -9.05 5.36
C ILE A 38 -1.38 -8.43 4.43
N VAL A 39 -2.10 -7.43 4.94
CA VAL A 39 -2.71 -6.45 4.03
C VAL A 39 -1.48 -5.75 3.47
N GLY A 40 -1.17 -6.05 2.22
CA GLY A 40 0.10 -5.67 1.63
C GLY A 40 0.02 -4.19 1.39
N SER A 41 0.87 -3.40 2.06
CA SER A 41 1.07 -2.04 1.60
C SER A 41 1.89 -2.10 0.33
N VAL A 42 1.39 -1.51 -0.75
CA VAL A 42 2.17 -1.28 -1.97
C VAL A 42 2.64 0.16 -1.97
N CYS A 43 3.90 0.35 -2.31
CA CYS A 43 4.51 1.67 -2.36
C CYS A 43 5.06 1.94 -3.75
N ALA A 44 5.01 3.20 -4.15
CA ALA A 44 5.65 3.64 -5.37
C ALA A 44 6.15 5.07 -5.19
N ASN A 45 7.26 5.40 -5.85
CA ASN A 45 7.84 6.73 -5.87
C ASN A 45 8.35 7.01 -7.28
N VAL A 46 7.86 8.08 -7.91
CA VAL A 46 8.27 8.45 -9.26
C VAL A 46 8.40 9.96 -9.40
N TYR A 47 9.32 10.40 -10.25
CA TYR A 47 9.51 11.82 -10.55
C TYR A 47 8.37 12.39 -11.42
N GLU A 48 8.15 13.70 -11.30
CA GLU A 48 7.21 14.45 -12.14
C GLU A 48 7.40 14.13 -13.64
N LYS A 49 6.30 14.16 -14.41
CA LYS A 49 6.21 13.83 -15.85
C LYS A 49 6.39 12.35 -16.18
N ASN A 50 6.26 11.47 -15.18
CA ASN A 50 6.17 10.03 -15.37
C ASN A 50 4.80 9.51 -14.93
N VAL A 51 4.49 8.27 -15.31
CA VAL A 51 3.29 7.56 -14.86
C VAL A 51 3.67 6.65 -13.70
N ILE A 52 2.89 6.68 -12.63
CA ILE A 52 3.01 5.75 -11.51
C ILE A 52 1.92 4.68 -11.63
N GLU A 53 2.30 3.41 -11.42
CA GLU A 53 1.38 2.28 -11.44
C GLU A 53 1.38 1.58 -10.08
N LEU A 54 0.19 1.35 -9.54
CA LEU A 54 -0.07 0.60 -8.32
C LEU A 54 -0.86 -0.66 -8.69
N SER A 55 -0.44 -1.82 -8.18
CA SER A 55 -1.11 -3.10 -8.40
C SER A 55 -1.20 -3.89 -7.11
N CYS A 56 -2.41 -4.29 -6.74
CA CYS A 56 -2.71 -5.15 -5.60
C CYS A 56 -3.06 -6.55 -6.11
N ASP A 57 -2.13 -7.51 -6.09
CA ASP A 57 -2.35 -8.83 -6.68
C ASP A 57 -3.59 -9.56 -6.11
N ARG A 58 -4.64 -9.70 -6.94
CA ARG A 58 -5.94 -10.32 -6.60
C ARG A 58 -6.69 -9.63 -5.46
N LYS A 59 -6.38 -8.36 -5.19
CA LYS A 59 -7.04 -7.53 -4.16
C LYS A 59 -7.30 -6.14 -4.73
N THR A 60 -8.27 -5.44 -4.18
CA THR A 60 -8.45 -4.01 -4.51
C THR A 60 -7.65 -3.14 -3.55
N ILE A 61 -7.27 -1.96 -4.04
CA ILE A 61 -6.73 -0.89 -3.20
C ILE A 61 -7.84 -0.47 -2.24
N SER A 62 -7.67 -0.77 -0.96
CA SER A 62 -8.65 -0.49 0.09
C SER A 62 -8.55 0.94 0.60
N ALA A 63 -7.35 1.51 0.66
CA ALA A 63 -7.12 2.88 1.13
C ALA A 63 -5.75 3.42 0.66
N ILE A 64 -5.58 4.74 0.69
CA ILE A 64 -4.28 5.39 0.56
C ILE A 64 -3.81 5.78 1.96
N LYS A 65 -2.70 5.17 2.42
CA LYS A 65 -2.12 5.45 3.74
C LYS A 65 -1.30 6.72 3.75
N PHE A 66 -0.55 6.98 2.68
CA PHE A 66 0.27 8.17 2.52
C PHE A 66 0.34 8.57 1.06
N ALA A 67 0.33 9.89 0.80
CA ALA A 67 0.72 10.43 -0.47
C ALA A 67 1.23 11.87 -0.33
N SER A 68 2.29 12.21 -1.06
CA SER A 68 2.79 13.59 -1.12
C SER A 68 3.53 13.84 -2.43
N PHE A 69 3.23 14.97 -3.06
CA PHE A 69 3.87 15.43 -4.30
C PHE A 69 4.75 16.65 -4.02
N GLY A 70 6.04 16.55 -4.30
CA GLY A 70 7.03 17.58 -3.99
C GLY A 70 8.37 16.94 -3.69
N ASN A 71 8.86 17.07 -2.45
CA ASN A 71 10.08 16.41 -1.98
C ASN A 71 9.85 15.47 -0.78
N PRO A 72 8.91 14.50 -0.88
CA PRO A 72 8.75 13.50 0.19
C PRO A 72 10.04 12.72 0.40
N ASP A 73 10.30 12.30 1.63
CA ASP A 73 11.48 11.54 2.03
C ASP A 73 11.08 10.31 2.88
N GLY A 74 12.04 9.46 3.20
CA GLY A 74 11.83 8.17 3.84
C GLY A 74 11.60 7.02 2.86
N ASN A 75 11.18 5.90 3.41
CA ASN A 75 11.01 4.62 2.71
C ASN A 75 9.56 4.13 2.83
N CYS A 76 9.19 3.12 2.05
CA CYS A 76 7.88 2.46 2.14
C CYS A 76 7.57 2.05 3.59
N GLY A 77 6.43 2.49 4.12
CA GLY A 77 6.03 2.28 5.52
C GLY A 77 6.42 3.42 6.47
N SER A 78 7.29 4.33 6.06
CA SER A 78 7.80 5.46 6.86
C SER A 78 8.06 6.69 5.98
N PHE A 79 7.22 6.92 4.98
CA PHE A 79 7.27 8.16 4.21
C PHE A 79 6.82 9.34 5.05
N PHE A 80 7.45 10.49 4.83
CA PHE A 80 7.04 11.75 5.42
C PHE A 80 7.13 12.89 4.39
N LYS A 81 6.37 13.95 4.65
CA LYS A 81 6.34 15.14 3.81
C LYS A 81 7.63 15.92 4.00
N GLY A 82 8.19 16.39 2.89
CA GLY A 82 9.34 17.28 2.91
C GLY A 82 8.93 18.75 3.10
N THR A 83 9.85 19.65 2.73
CA THR A 83 9.67 21.10 2.83
C THR A 83 8.85 21.73 1.70
N CYS A 84 8.64 21.03 0.60
CA CYS A 84 7.81 21.48 -0.51
C CYS A 84 6.74 20.43 -0.84
N GLU A 85 5.49 20.90 -0.93
CA GLU A 85 4.33 20.05 -1.23
C GLU A 85 3.37 20.78 -2.17
N GLY A 86 2.72 20.01 -3.05
CA GLY A 86 1.73 20.52 -3.98
C GLY A 86 0.55 21.14 -3.24
N SER A 87 -0.10 22.13 -3.86
CA SER A 87 -1.22 22.83 -3.25
C SER A 87 -2.50 21.99 -3.12
N LYS A 88 -2.58 20.84 -3.80
CA LYS A 88 -3.71 19.92 -3.72
C LYS A 88 -3.36 18.70 -2.87
N ASN A 89 -4.34 18.21 -2.12
CA ASN A 89 -4.17 17.01 -1.30
C ASN A 89 -4.04 15.76 -2.18
N ALA A 90 -2.82 15.23 -2.27
CA ALA A 90 -2.53 14.03 -3.04
C ALA A 90 -3.31 12.80 -2.54
N VAL A 91 -3.56 12.69 -1.23
CA VAL A 91 -4.31 11.56 -0.66
C VAL A 91 -5.75 11.55 -1.16
N ASP A 92 -6.42 12.70 -1.22
CA ASP A 92 -7.82 12.79 -1.66
C ASP A 92 -7.97 12.45 -3.15
N ILE A 93 -7.04 12.95 -3.98
CA ILE A 93 -7.00 12.67 -5.42
C ILE A 93 -6.83 11.16 -5.65
N LEU A 94 -5.84 10.56 -5.00
CA LEU A 94 -5.54 9.14 -5.16
C LEU A 94 -6.62 8.24 -4.55
N THR A 95 -7.25 8.67 -3.45
CA THR A 95 -8.38 7.96 -2.85
C THR A 95 -9.55 7.89 -3.84
N LYS A 96 -9.89 9.01 -4.47
CA LYS A 96 -10.97 9.06 -5.46
C LYS A 96 -10.67 8.23 -6.72
N GLU A 97 -9.41 8.17 -7.13
CA GLU A 97 -9.04 7.54 -8.40
C GLU A 97 -8.63 6.07 -8.29
N CYS A 98 -8.03 5.64 -7.18
CA CYS A 98 -7.45 4.30 -7.03
C CYS A 98 -8.22 3.37 -6.10
N VAL A 99 -8.88 3.89 -5.06
CA VAL A 99 -9.56 3.03 -4.09
C VAL A 99 -10.70 2.28 -4.78
N GLY A 100 -10.79 0.97 -4.52
CA GLY A 100 -11.72 0.05 -5.17
C GLY A 100 -11.21 -0.59 -6.46
N LYS A 101 -10.03 -0.21 -6.97
CA LYS A 101 -9.43 -0.82 -8.17
C LYS A 101 -8.31 -1.80 -7.79
N GLU A 102 -8.14 -2.87 -8.58
CA GLU A 102 -7.01 -3.80 -8.43
C GLU A 102 -5.70 -3.17 -8.93
N LYS A 103 -5.79 -2.38 -10.00
CA LYS A 103 -4.68 -1.62 -10.60
C LYS A 103 -5.06 -0.16 -10.78
N CYS A 104 -4.11 0.74 -10.54
CA CYS A 104 -4.28 2.17 -10.71
C CYS A 104 -3.06 2.80 -11.36
N SER A 105 -3.25 3.53 -12.46
CA SER A 105 -2.21 4.26 -13.16
C SER A 105 -2.52 5.76 -13.10
N ILE A 106 -1.53 6.57 -12.75
CA ILE A 106 -1.68 8.01 -12.53
C ILE A 106 -0.54 8.77 -13.20
N ASP A 107 -0.89 9.79 -13.96
CA ASP A 107 0.07 10.76 -14.45
C ASP A 107 0.54 11.68 -13.31
N VAL A 108 1.85 11.72 -13.07
CA VAL A 108 2.44 12.56 -12.03
C VAL A 108 2.74 13.94 -12.61
N THR A 109 1.75 14.84 -12.51
CA THR A 109 1.85 16.20 -13.05
C THR A 109 1.49 17.27 -12.02
N ALA A 110 2.11 18.44 -12.16
CA ALA A 110 1.78 19.61 -11.34
C ALA A 110 0.36 20.14 -11.58
N GLU A 111 -0.26 19.86 -12.72
CA GLU A 111 -1.67 20.20 -12.97
C GLU A 111 -2.60 19.41 -12.03
N LYS A 112 -2.27 18.13 -11.81
CA LYS A 112 -3.06 17.23 -10.99
C LYS A 112 -2.88 17.49 -9.49
N PHE A 113 -1.64 17.63 -9.04
CA PHE A 113 -1.29 17.75 -7.62
C PHE A 113 -1.01 19.19 -7.15
N GLY A 114 -1.06 20.16 -8.07
CA GLY A 114 -0.63 21.54 -7.80
C GLY A 114 0.87 21.70 -8.00
N VAL A 115 1.31 22.92 -8.29
CA VAL A 115 2.73 23.26 -8.50
C VAL A 115 3.38 23.49 -7.12
N PRO A 116 4.24 22.60 -6.61
CA PRO A 116 4.96 22.87 -5.37
C PRO A 116 6.12 23.85 -5.62
N ASP A 117 6.30 24.82 -4.72
CA ASP A 117 7.46 25.69 -4.75
C ASP A 117 8.66 24.97 -4.12
N CYS A 118 9.41 24.25 -4.96
CA CYS A 118 10.58 23.48 -4.54
C CYS A 118 11.91 24.18 -4.90
N SER A 119 11.91 25.49 -5.15
CA SER A 119 13.12 26.27 -5.48
C SER A 119 13.99 25.65 -6.59
N GLY A 120 13.37 25.00 -7.59
CA GLY A 120 14.05 24.36 -8.71
C GLY A 120 14.47 22.89 -8.50
N ALA A 121 14.23 22.30 -7.32
CA ALA A 121 14.48 20.88 -7.10
C ALA A 121 13.52 19.97 -7.89
N ALA A 122 14.01 18.78 -8.27
CA ALA A 122 13.20 17.77 -8.93
C ALA A 122 12.07 17.29 -8.01
N ARG A 123 10.83 17.34 -8.50
CA ARG A 123 9.63 16.93 -7.77
C ARG A 123 9.33 15.46 -8.00
N ARG A 124 8.84 14.79 -6.96
CA ARG A 124 8.41 13.39 -7.02
C ARG A 124 7.13 13.17 -6.22
N LEU A 125 6.38 12.15 -6.61
CA LEU A 125 5.20 11.67 -5.89
C LEU A 125 5.58 10.37 -5.19
N ALA A 126 5.44 10.34 -3.86
CA ALA A 126 5.53 9.12 -3.08
C ALA A 126 4.13 8.70 -2.61
N ILE A 127 3.80 7.42 -2.76
CA ILE A 127 2.50 6.84 -2.39
C ILE A 127 2.72 5.57 -1.59
N GLU A 128 1.91 5.39 -0.55
CA GLU A 128 1.70 4.12 0.14
C GLU A 128 0.20 3.80 0.12
N ALA A 129 -0.16 2.73 -0.55
CA ALA A 129 -1.52 2.24 -0.69
C ALA A 129 -1.69 0.91 0.02
N ILE A 130 -2.89 0.66 0.52
CA ILE A 130 -3.25 -0.52 1.29
C ILE A 130 -4.02 -1.49 0.38
N CYS A 131 -3.49 -2.71 0.20
CA CYS A 131 -4.18 -3.87 -0.39
C CYS A 131 -4.68 -4.81 0.73
#